data_AF-A0A7M3WDT8-F1
#
_entry.id   AF-A0A7M3WDT8-F1
#
_cell.length_a   1.000
_cell.length_b   1.000
_cell.length_c   1.000
_cell.angle_alpha   90.00
_cell.angle_beta   90.00
_cell.angle_gamma   90.00
#
_symmetry.space_group_name_H-M   'P 1'
#
loop_
_entity.id
_entity.type
_entity.pdbx_description
1 polymer ?
#
loop_
_entity_poly.entity_id
_entity_poly.type
_entity_poly.pdbx_seq_one_letter_code
_entity_poly.pdbx_strand_id
1 'polypeptide(L)'
;MGSTHSDEGTSEARVDWLAEQLERHSDLYYNKAEPEISDADFDALRDELQLLSPNHPQLSRVGSDPPPGSEKVDHLFRMMSLDKANSDEEVSHFVSETTANGRRFVCQPKLDGSALSLEYRRGRLIRAATRGNGRRGEDVTANARRMMNVPEKLGWDGDCHVRGEVVMPLQVFREKYSEVAPNPRNLAAGALRQKYADAGKGSPRDLQFLAYGVEFPSDKDRHPDSPEPPEFKLDSEIISWIAEMGIQVAGNHVVSGDDDTTTTESILAVTREWLESRDSADWEIDGVVIKLDRLDKRGLLGETAHHPRWALAWKFPAEEAVTVLMDVFWQTGRTGNVTPVSRVAPVVVSGVTVENTTLHNKGEVERLGIMIGDKERVG
;
A
#
# COMPACT_ATOMS: atom_id res chain seq x y z
N MET A 1 5.34 66.56 -13.11
CA MET A 1 5.30 65.41 -12.19
C MET A 1 4.04 64.63 -12.53
N GLY A 2 4.14 63.71 -13.48
CA GLY A 2 3.01 62.94 -14.01
C GLY A 2 3.12 61.49 -13.54
N SER A 3 1.97 60.99 -13.07
CA SER A 3 1.60 59.64 -12.65
C SER A 3 2.56 58.48 -12.92
N THR A 4 3.01 57.83 -11.84
CA THR A 4 3.60 56.47 -11.84
C THR A 4 2.94 55.52 -10.84
N HIS A 5 1.76 55.85 -10.29
CA HIS A 5 1.12 55.05 -9.22
C HIS A 5 -0.08 54.19 -9.66
N SER A 6 -0.32 53.97 -10.95
CA SER A 6 -1.45 53.16 -11.43
C SER A 6 -1.08 51.81 -12.05
N ASP A 7 0.20 51.52 -12.29
CA ASP A 7 0.62 50.30 -12.99
C ASP A 7 0.95 49.13 -12.05
N GLU A 8 1.53 49.41 -10.87
CA GLU A 8 1.93 48.37 -9.90
C GLU A 8 0.72 47.61 -9.34
N GLY A 9 -0.38 48.30 -8.99
CA GLY A 9 -1.59 47.65 -8.46
C GLY A 9 -2.36 46.81 -9.50
N THR A 10 -2.19 47.10 -10.79
CA THR A 10 -2.82 46.34 -11.88
C THR A 10 -2.00 45.09 -12.21
N SER A 11 -0.66 45.17 -12.08
CA SER A 11 0.25 44.03 -12.26
C SER A 11 0.13 43.00 -11.14
N GLU A 12 -0.05 43.43 -9.89
CA GLU A 12 -0.20 42.52 -8.74
C GLU A 12 -1.54 41.75 -8.79
N ALA A 13 -2.64 42.45 -9.09
CA ALA A 13 -3.95 41.81 -9.27
C ALA A 13 -3.97 40.81 -10.45
N ARG A 14 -3.18 41.06 -11.51
CA ARG A 14 -3.05 40.12 -12.63
C ARG A 14 -2.22 38.89 -12.25
N VAL A 15 -1.15 39.06 -11.48
CA VAL A 15 -0.34 37.96 -10.95
C VAL A 15 -1.18 37.04 -10.06
N ASP A 16 -1.99 37.60 -9.16
CA ASP A 16 -2.89 36.82 -8.30
C ASP A 16 -3.93 36.05 -9.12
N TRP A 17 -4.58 36.71 -10.08
CA TRP A 17 -5.56 36.05 -10.96
C TRP A 17 -4.94 34.92 -11.79
N LEU A 18 -3.75 35.13 -12.36
CA LEU A 18 -3.03 34.10 -13.12
C LEU A 18 -2.67 32.92 -12.21
N ALA A 19 -2.26 33.19 -10.97
CA ALA A 19 -1.95 32.14 -10.02
C ALA A 19 -3.20 31.30 -9.67
N GLU A 20 -4.33 31.96 -9.40
CA GLU A 20 -5.62 31.30 -9.16
C GLU A 20 -6.11 30.48 -10.36
N GLN A 21 -5.98 30.99 -11.59
CA GLN A 21 -6.38 30.24 -12.79
C GLN A 21 -5.51 29.02 -13.01
N LEU A 22 -4.19 29.13 -12.84
CA LEU A 22 -3.29 27.99 -12.92
C LEU A 22 -3.62 26.96 -11.84
N GLU A 23 -3.90 27.39 -10.60
CA GLU A 23 -4.33 26.49 -9.54
C GLU A 23 -5.63 25.77 -9.90
N ARG A 24 -6.66 26.51 -10.31
CA ARG A 24 -7.98 26.00 -10.67
C ARG A 24 -7.92 25.02 -11.85
N HIS A 25 -7.26 25.41 -12.94
CA HIS A 25 -7.17 24.57 -14.13
C HIS A 25 -6.29 23.36 -13.91
N SER A 26 -5.27 23.48 -13.06
CA SER A 26 -4.49 22.33 -12.67
C SER A 26 -5.27 21.38 -11.76
N ASP A 27 -6.08 21.86 -10.82
CA ASP A 27 -7.01 21.02 -10.06
C ASP A 27 -8.04 20.32 -10.96
N LEU A 28 -8.63 21.06 -11.90
CA LEU A 28 -9.55 20.51 -12.89
C LEU A 28 -8.90 19.42 -13.74
N TYR A 29 -7.66 19.63 -14.15
CA TYR A 29 -6.90 18.70 -14.98
C TYR A 29 -6.43 17.47 -14.21
N TYR A 30 -5.74 17.67 -13.08
CA TYR A 30 -5.04 16.60 -12.35
C TYR A 30 -5.89 15.91 -11.28
N ASN A 31 -6.90 16.58 -10.70
CA ASN A 31 -7.68 16.03 -9.59
C ASN A 31 -9.12 15.70 -9.97
N LYS A 32 -9.70 16.45 -10.92
CA LYS A 32 -11.10 16.25 -11.37
C LYS A 32 -11.22 15.53 -12.70
N ALA A 33 -10.16 15.54 -13.51
CA ALA A 33 -10.17 15.05 -14.90
C ALA A 33 -11.24 15.72 -15.80
N GLU A 34 -11.52 17.00 -15.52
CA GLU A 34 -12.49 17.87 -16.22
C GLU A 34 -11.78 19.12 -16.76
N PRO A 35 -10.83 19.01 -17.71
CA PRO A 35 -10.11 20.17 -18.21
C PRO A 35 -11.05 21.14 -18.94
N GLU A 36 -11.10 22.39 -18.48
CA GLU A 36 -11.92 23.44 -19.10
C GLU A 36 -11.19 24.22 -20.19
N ILE A 37 -9.85 24.19 -20.19
CA ILE A 37 -9.01 24.88 -21.16
C ILE A 37 -8.05 23.89 -21.81
N SER A 38 -7.60 24.22 -23.02
CA SER A 38 -6.62 23.38 -23.72
C SER A 38 -5.24 23.46 -23.05
N ASP A 39 -4.39 22.46 -23.29
CA ASP A 39 -3.00 22.48 -22.81
C ASP A 39 -2.26 23.75 -23.30
N ALA A 40 -2.57 24.22 -24.51
CA ALA A 40 -2.00 25.44 -25.08
C ALA A 40 -2.46 26.72 -24.34
N ASP A 41 -3.72 26.77 -23.91
CA ASP A 41 -4.24 27.90 -23.13
C ASP A 41 -3.67 27.89 -21.71
N PHE A 42 -3.50 26.71 -21.11
CA PHE A 42 -2.85 26.54 -19.81
C PHE A 42 -1.38 26.97 -19.87
N ASP A 43 -0.66 26.55 -20.91
CA ASP A 43 0.72 26.97 -21.17
C ASP A 43 0.80 28.50 -21.35
N ALA A 44 -0.15 29.10 -22.06
CA ALA A 44 -0.20 30.56 -22.22
C ALA A 44 -0.38 31.29 -20.88
N LEU A 45 -1.26 30.81 -19.99
CA LEU A 45 -1.43 31.36 -18.64
C LEU A 45 -0.15 31.21 -17.81
N ARG A 46 0.54 30.07 -17.93
CA ARG A 46 1.79 29.78 -17.21
C ARG A 46 2.92 30.68 -17.70
N ASP A 47 3.06 30.83 -19.01
CA ASP A 47 4.10 31.66 -19.62
C ASP A 47 3.89 33.15 -19.29
N GLU A 48 2.63 33.61 -19.23
CA GLU A 48 2.30 34.97 -18.79
C GLU A 48 2.69 35.20 -17.33
N LEU A 49 2.38 34.25 -16.43
CA LEU A 49 2.81 34.35 -15.03
C LEU A 49 4.33 34.30 -14.89
N GLN A 50 5.01 33.47 -15.69
CA GLN A 50 6.47 33.35 -15.72
C GLN A 50 7.16 34.65 -16.15
N LEU A 51 6.52 35.41 -17.04
CA LEU A 51 7.00 36.72 -17.48
C LEU A 51 6.79 37.79 -16.40
N LEU A 52 5.61 37.82 -15.76
CA LEU A 52 5.25 38.86 -14.79
C LEU A 52 5.90 38.64 -13.41
N SER A 53 6.04 37.38 -12.98
CA SER A 53 6.61 37.04 -11.68
C SER A 53 7.43 35.74 -11.79
N PRO A 54 8.68 35.81 -12.28
CA PRO A 54 9.46 34.61 -12.65
C PRO A 54 9.74 33.62 -11.52
N ASN A 55 9.69 34.08 -10.27
CA ASN A 55 9.92 33.28 -9.07
C ASN A 55 8.62 33.01 -8.29
N HIS A 56 7.45 33.24 -8.90
CA HIS A 56 6.18 33.04 -8.23
C HIS A 56 6.00 31.57 -7.82
N PRO A 57 5.64 31.25 -6.56
CA PRO A 57 5.48 29.88 -6.11
C PRO A 57 4.56 29.04 -7.00
N GLN A 58 3.53 29.66 -7.60
CA GLN A 58 2.59 28.96 -8.47
C GLN A 58 3.23 28.37 -9.74
N LEU A 59 4.31 28.95 -10.26
CA LEU A 59 5.02 28.42 -11.42
C LEU A 59 5.69 27.06 -11.14
N SER A 60 5.96 26.80 -9.87
CA SER A 60 6.43 25.50 -9.36
C SER A 60 5.30 24.60 -8.85
N ARG A 61 4.07 25.14 -8.72
CA ARG A 61 2.85 24.43 -8.29
C ARG A 61 1.97 24.15 -9.50
N VAL A 62 2.41 23.23 -10.34
CA VAL A 62 1.47 22.60 -11.27
C VAL A 62 0.67 21.59 -10.44
N GLY A 63 -0.60 21.91 -10.17
CA GLY A 63 -1.59 20.96 -9.64
C GLY A 63 -1.11 20.26 -8.39
N SER A 64 -0.54 21.04 -7.47
CA SER A 64 0.21 20.46 -6.36
C SER A 64 -0.73 19.64 -5.49
N ASP A 65 -0.61 18.32 -5.60
CA ASP A 65 -1.16 17.38 -4.63
C ASP A 65 -0.87 17.90 -3.21
N PRO A 66 -1.78 17.69 -2.24
CA PRO A 66 -1.54 18.09 -0.87
C PRO A 66 -0.23 17.48 -0.36
N PRO A 67 0.50 18.15 0.56
CA PRO A 67 1.68 17.58 1.17
C PRO A 67 1.38 16.16 1.68
N PRO A 68 2.15 15.14 1.29
CA PRO A 68 1.82 13.76 1.64
C PRO A 68 1.58 13.58 3.14
N GLY A 69 0.46 12.95 3.48
CA GLY A 69 0.03 12.74 4.86
C GLY A 69 -0.73 13.92 5.50
N SER A 70 -0.91 15.06 4.82
CA SER A 70 -1.62 16.22 5.40
C SER A 70 -3.13 16.06 5.37
N GLU A 71 -3.67 15.39 4.36
CA GLU A 71 -5.11 15.21 4.16
C GLU A 71 -5.55 13.78 4.42
N LYS A 72 -6.78 13.64 4.90
CA LYS A 72 -7.42 12.35 5.11
C LYS A 72 -8.38 12.07 3.97
N VAL A 73 -8.34 10.84 3.48
CA VAL A 73 -9.15 10.39 2.34
C VAL A 73 -10.09 9.30 2.83
N ASP A 74 -11.39 9.46 2.60
CA ASP A 74 -12.35 8.38 2.79
C ASP A 74 -12.33 7.45 1.57
N HIS A 75 -12.10 6.16 1.82
CA HIS A 75 -12.03 5.17 0.76
C HIS A 75 -13.44 4.81 0.27
N LEU A 76 -13.68 4.93 -1.04
CA LEU A 76 -14.91 4.45 -1.67
C LEU A 76 -15.11 2.95 -1.44
N PHE A 77 -14.02 2.19 -1.61
CA PHE A 77 -13.96 0.77 -1.32
C PHE A 77 -13.15 0.56 -0.04
N ARG A 78 -13.73 -0.12 0.96
CA ARG A 78 -13.04 -0.41 2.21
C ARG A 78 -11.80 -1.28 1.97
N MET A 79 -10.65 -0.90 2.52
CA MET A 79 -9.42 -1.70 2.48
C MET A 79 -9.33 -2.57 3.74
N MET A 80 -9.71 -3.83 3.62
CA MET A 80 -9.73 -4.77 4.76
C MET A 80 -8.34 -5.35 5.06
N SER A 81 -8.23 -6.01 6.22
CA SER A 81 -7.09 -6.91 6.47
C SER A 81 -7.45 -8.31 5.98
N LEU A 82 -6.47 -9.21 5.98
CA LEU A 82 -6.69 -10.62 5.69
C LEU A 82 -6.73 -11.42 7.00
N ASP A 83 -7.49 -12.51 7.01
CA ASP A 83 -7.32 -13.53 8.03
C ASP A 83 -5.98 -14.25 7.84
N LYS A 84 -5.47 -14.88 8.90
CA LYS A 84 -4.10 -15.43 8.91
C LYS A 84 -4.12 -16.92 9.19
N ALA A 85 -3.27 -17.65 8.47
CA ALA A 85 -2.91 -19.03 8.77
C ALA A 85 -1.40 -19.14 8.95
N ASN A 86 -0.98 -20.02 9.85
CA ASN A 86 0.41 -20.39 10.12
C ASN A 86 0.63 -21.91 10.06
N SER A 87 -0.43 -22.71 9.82
CA SER A 87 -0.32 -24.16 9.65
C SER A 87 -1.03 -24.67 8.40
N ASP A 88 -0.62 -25.85 7.95
CA ASP A 88 -1.21 -26.54 6.79
C ASP A 88 -2.67 -26.92 7.05
N GLU A 89 -3.02 -27.26 8.30
CA GLU A 89 -4.38 -27.57 8.72
C GLU A 89 -5.31 -26.35 8.61
N GLU A 90 -4.83 -25.15 8.94
CA GLU A 90 -5.60 -23.91 8.79
C GLU A 90 -5.87 -23.60 7.31
N VAL A 91 -4.90 -23.87 6.42
CA VAL A 91 -5.10 -23.77 4.96
C VAL A 91 -6.13 -24.80 4.50
N SER A 92 -6.02 -26.05 4.95
CA SER A 92 -6.99 -27.10 4.63
C SER A 92 -8.41 -26.73 5.08
N HIS A 93 -8.55 -26.17 6.28
CA HIS A 93 -9.82 -25.69 6.79
C HIS A 93 -10.40 -24.58 5.91
N PHE A 94 -9.62 -23.56 5.58
CA PHE A 94 -10.03 -22.49 4.67
C PHE A 94 -10.47 -23.03 3.30
N VAL A 95 -9.74 -23.99 2.74
CA VAL A 95 -10.12 -24.66 1.49
C VAL A 95 -11.48 -25.33 1.68
N SER A 96 -11.66 -26.16 2.70
CA SER A 96 -12.95 -26.85 2.92
C SER A 96 -14.16 -25.91 3.06
N GLU A 97 -13.98 -24.73 3.66
CA GLU A 97 -15.06 -23.73 3.78
C GLU A 97 -15.35 -23.00 2.46
N THR A 98 -14.36 -22.91 1.57
CA THR A 98 -14.45 -22.15 0.32
C THR A 98 -14.76 -23.02 -0.90
N THR A 99 -14.39 -24.31 -0.92
CA THR A 99 -14.53 -25.20 -2.08
C THR A 99 -15.97 -25.53 -2.45
N ALA A 100 -16.90 -25.45 -1.49
CA ALA A 100 -18.34 -25.47 -1.79
C ALA A 100 -18.74 -24.42 -2.84
N ASN A 101 -17.93 -23.36 -2.96
CA ASN A 101 -18.13 -22.26 -3.88
C ASN A 101 -17.05 -22.18 -4.98
N GLY A 102 -16.01 -23.02 -4.99
CA GLY A 102 -15.05 -23.12 -6.09
C GLY A 102 -13.67 -23.66 -5.66
N ARG A 103 -13.01 -24.43 -6.53
CA ARG A 103 -11.70 -25.06 -6.26
C ARG A 103 -10.52 -24.42 -7.01
N ARG A 104 -10.68 -23.18 -7.43
CA ARG A 104 -9.66 -22.44 -8.19
C ARG A 104 -9.23 -21.24 -7.37
N PHE A 105 -7.95 -21.13 -7.09
CA PHE A 105 -7.36 -20.10 -6.25
C PHE A 105 -6.23 -19.40 -6.97
N VAL A 106 -6.10 -18.10 -6.74
CA VAL A 106 -4.92 -17.33 -7.12
C VAL A 106 -4.06 -17.10 -5.89
N CYS A 107 -2.79 -17.47 -6.00
CA CYS A 107 -1.75 -17.32 -5.00
C CYS A 107 -0.81 -16.19 -5.43
N GLN A 108 -0.52 -15.29 -4.49
CA GLN A 108 0.37 -14.15 -4.71
C GLN A 108 1.34 -14.03 -3.53
N PRO A 109 2.59 -13.58 -3.75
CA PRO A 109 3.48 -13.30 -2.63
C PRO A 109 2.84 -12.24 -1.73
N LYS A 110 2.91 -12.46 -0.42
CA LYS A 110 2.46 -11.50 0.56
C LYS A 110 3.57 -10.48 0.77
N LEU A 111 3.48 -9.39 0.02
CA LEU A 111 4.43 -8.29 0.04
C LEU A 111 4.46 -7.63 1.43
N ASP A 112 5.66 -7.39 1.93
CA ASP A 112 5.89 -6.73 3.21
C ASP A 112 6.18 -5.23 3.01
N GLY A 113 5.12 -4.46 2.78
CA GLY A 113 5.23 -3.04 2.48
C GLY A 113 4.16 -2.18 3.15
N SER A 114 3.70 -1.18 2.38
CA SER A 114 2.58 -0.31 2.76
C SER A 114 1.50 -0.34 1.70
N ALA A 115 0.34 -0.88 2.05
CA ALA A 115 -0.85 -0.88 1.21
C ALA A 115 -1.25 0.54 0.74
N LEU A 116 -1.51 0.64 -0.56
CA LEU A 116 -1.87 1.86 -1.27
C LEU A 116 -3.02 1.60 -2.25
N SER A 117 -3.94 2.55 -2.34
CA SER A 117 -4.97 2.61 -3.39
C SER A 117 -4.67 3.76 -4.33
N LEU A 118 -4.55 3.48 -5.62
CA LEU A 118 -4.43 4.45 -6.70
C LEU A 118 -5.80 4.64 -7.35
N GLU A 119 -6.36 5.83 -7.25
CA GLU A 119 -7.63 6.21 -7.86
C GLU A 119 -7.35 6.87 -9.21
N TYR A 120 -7.82 6.21 -10.27
CA TYR A 120 -7.80 6.74 -11.61
C TYR A 120 -9.20 7.19 -11.98
N ARG A 121 -9.30 8.39 -12.56
CA ARG A 121 -10.52 8.92 -13.18
C ARG A 121 -10.25 9.20 -14.63
N ARG A 122 -11.08 8.64 -15.52
CA ARG A 122 -10.87 8.65 -16.97
C ARG A 122 -9.46 8.23 -17.36
N GLY A 123 -8.97 7.16 -16.72
CA GLY A 123 -7.62 6.66 -16.90
C GLY A 123 -6.49 7.54 -16.34
N ARG A 124 -6.75 8.72 -15.76
CA ARG A 124 -5.71 9.58 -15.16
C ARG A 124 -5.63 9.39 -13.66
N LEU A 125 -4.42 9.28 -13.12
CA LEU A 125 -4.23 9.20 -11.67
C LEU A 125 -4.65 10.53 -11.04
N ILE A 126 -5.69 10.50 -10.22
CA ILE A 126 -6.19 11.69 -9.52
C ILE A 126 -5.90 11.66 -8.02
N ARG A 127 -5.66 10.47 -7.45
CA ARG A 127 -5.36 10.32 -6.02
C ARG A 127 -4.63 9.03 -5.72
N ALA A 128 -3.72 9.08 -4.75
CA ALA A 128 -3.17 7.90 -4.09
C ALA A 128 -3.38 7.99 -2.59
N ALA A 129 -3.98 6.97 -1.98
CA ALA A 129 -4.31 6.97 -0.56
C ALA A 129 -3.77 5.75 0.18
N THR A 130 -3.15 5.97 1.33
CA THR A 130 -2.71 4.86 2.21
C THR A 130 -3.91 4.15 2.83
N ARG A 131 -3.71 2.91 3.31
CA ARG A 131 -4.79 2.15 3.97
C ARG A 131 -5.39 2.86 5.20
N GLY A 132 -4.56 3.46 6.05
CA GLY A 132 -4.97 3.98 7.36
C GLY A 132 -5.72 2.93 8.19
N ASN A 133 -6.95 3.24 8.61
CA ASN A 133 -7.81 2.32 9.37
C ASN A 133 -8.69 1.39 8.47
N GLY A 134 -8.47 1.42 7.16
CA GLY A 134 -9.22 0.66 6.16
C GLY A 134 -10.46 1.36 5.64
N ARG A 135 -10.99 2.38 6.34
CA ARG A 135 -12.07 3.27 5.86
C ARG A 135 -11.54 4.64 5.47
N ARG A 136 -10.57 5.12 6.22
CA ARG A 136 -9.95 6.43 6.04
C ARG A 136 -8.43 6.29 6.00
N GLY A 137 -7.86 6.78 4.91
CA GLY A 137 -6.44 6.82 4.62
C GLY A 137 -5.84 8.21 4.76
N GLU A 138 -4.63 8.33 4.23
CA GLU A 138 -3.92 9.60 4.06
C GLU A 138 -3.61 9.79 2.58
N ASP A 139 -3.82 11.00 2.08
CA ASP A 139 -3.40 11.37 0.72
C ASP A 139 -1.88 11.38 0.62
N VAL A 140 -1.36 10.63 -0.35
CA VAL A 140 0.08 10.53 -0.65
C VAL A 140 0.32 10.63 -2.15
N THR A 141 -0.60 11.27 -2.89
CA THR A 141 -0.59 11.39 -4.36
C THR A 141 0.73 11.95 -4.87
N ALA A 142 1.22 13.02 -4.24
CA ALA A 142 2.50 13.65 -4.58
C ALA A 142 3.69 12.68 -4.53
N ASN A 143 3.71 11.76 -3.57
CA ASN A 143 4.78 10.76 -3.46
C ASN A 143 4.53 9.55 -4.36
N ALA A 144 3.27 9.19 -4.62
CA ALA A 144 2.95 8.13 -5.55
C ALA A 144 3.38 8.46 -6.98
N ARG A 145 3.14 9.70 -7.45
CA ARG A 145 3.61 10.19 -8.76
C ARG A 145 5.13 10.21 -8.92
N ARG A 146 5.88 10.20 -7.81
CA ARG A 146 7.36 10.13 -7.83
C ARG A 146 7.88 8.70 -8.00
N MET A 147 7.06 7.68 -7.80
CA MET A 147 7.45 6.29 -8.03
C MET A 147 7.54 6.03 -9.54
N MET A 148 8.65 5.47 -10.00
CA MET A 148 8.91 5.30 -11.43
C MET A 148 7.94 4.36 -12.14
N ASN A 149 7.34 3.41 -11.41
CA ASN A 149 6.47 2.38 -11.96
C ASN A 149 4.97 2.64 -11.72
N VAL A 150 4.59 3.84 -11.24
CA VAL A 150 3.19 4.27 -11.15
C VAL A 150 2.85 5.13 -12.39
N PRO A 151 1.97 4.65 -13.28
CA PRO A 151 1.62 5.40 -14.48
C PRO A 151 0.73 6.60 -14.13
N GLU A 152 1.02 7.75 -14.71
CA GLU A 152 0.16 8.95 -14.62
C GLU A 152 -1.18 8.74 -15.37
N LYS A 153 -1.13 7.94 -16.44
CA LYS A 153 -2.28 7.60 -17.27
C LYS A 153 -2.27 6.11 -17.64
N LEU A 154 -3.43 5.45 -17.51
CA LEU A 154 -3.67 4.08 -17.95
C LEU A 154 -3.94 3.99 -19.45
N GLY A 155 -3.75 2.80 -20.02
CA GLY A 155 -4.19 2.47 -21.38
C GLY A 155 -5.73 2.37 -21.54
N TRP A 156 -6.48 2.51 -20.45
CA TRP A 156 -7.93 2.50 -20.41
C TRP A 156 -8.45 3.79 -19.77
N ASP A 157 -9.30 4.53 -20.48
CA ASP A 157 -9.80 5.84 -20.08
C ASP A 157 -11.01 5.75 -19.11
N GLY A 158 -11.05 4.75 -18.22
CA GLY A 158 -12.12 4.56 -17.24
C GLY A 158 -11.73 4.80 -15.80
N ASP A 159 -12.75 4.83 -14.94
CA ASP A 159 -12.59 5.07 -13.51
C ASP A 159 -12.32 3.74 -12.78
N CYS A 160 -11.27 3.70 -11.97
CA CYS A 160 -10.95 2.54 -11.15
C CYS A 160 -10.08 2.87 -9.95
N HIS A 161 -10.06 1.96 -8.97
CA HIS A 161 -9.16 2.02 -7.82
C HIS A 161 -8.22 0.81 -7.85
N VAL A 162 -7.00 0.99 -8.34
CA VAL A 162 -5.98 -0.05 -8.35
C VAL A 162 -5.35 -0.16 -6.97
N ARG A 163 -5.38 -1.36 -6.38
CA ARG A 163 -4.86 -1.64 -5.05
C ARG A 163 -3.58 -2.45 -5.15
N GLY A 164 -2.63 -2.10 -4.31
CA GLY A 164 -1.33 -2.74 -4.30
C GLY A 164 -0.57 -2.46 -3.02
N GLU A 165 0.65 -2.94 -2.99
CA GLU A 165 1.60 -2.69 -1.92
C GLU A 165 2.74 -1.83 -2.45
N VAL A 166 3.10 -0.78 -1.70
CA VAL A 166 4.33 -0.04 -1.93
C VAL A 166 5.46 -0.74 -1.18
N VAL A 167 6.48 -1.17 -1.92
CA VAL A 167 7.63 -1.92 -1.41
C VAL A 167 8.93 -1.21 -1.75
N MET A 168 9.95 -1.49 -0.96
CA MET A 168 11.33 -1.10 -1.25
C MET A 168 12.05 -2.32 -1.82
N PRO A 169 12.60 -2.28 -3.05
CA PRO A 169 13.40 -3.38 -3.57
C PRO A 169 14.57 -3.70 -2.64
N LEU A 170 14.79 -4.98 -2.35
CA LEU A 170 15.82 -5.44 -1.40
C LEU A 170 17.22 -5.03 -1.85
N GLN A 171 17.49 -5.06 -3.15
CA GLN A 171 18.78 -4.60 -3.68
C GLN A 171 19.01 -3.11 -3.36
N VAL A 172 18.03 -2.27 -3.65
CA VAL A 172 18.12 -0.82 -3.38
C VAL A 172 18.25 -0.55 -1.88
N PHE A 173 17.50 -1.28 -1.05
CA PHE A 173 17.63 -1.20 0.40
C PHE A 173 19.03 -1.56 0.87
N ARG A 174 19.58 -2.69 0.44
CA ARG A 174 20.92 -3.16 0.82
C ARG A 174 22.00 -2.15 0.44
N GLU A 175 21.91 -1.58 -0.77
CA GLU A 175 22.89 -0.65 -1.31
C GLU A 175 22.82 0.76 -0.69
N LYS A 176 21.62 1.28 -0.41
CA LYS A 176 21.44 2.70 -0.01
C LYS A 176 21.03 2.90 1.44
N TYR A 177 20.38 1.93 2.07
CA TYR A 177 19.56 2.17 3.26
C TYR A 177 19.72 1.18 4.41
N SER A 178 20.53 0.14 4.23
CA SER A 178 20.80 -0.90 5.25
C SER A 178 21.37 -0.36 6.56
N GLU A 179 22.10 0.76 6.51
CA GLU A 179 22.61 1.46 7.70
C GLU A 179 21.64 2.52 8.25
N VAL A 180 20.59 2.86 7.50
CA VAL A 180 19.68 4.00 7.77
C VAL A 180 18.40 3.55 8.48
N ALA A 181 17.90 2.37 8.13
CA ALA A 181 16.67 1.81 8.65
C ALA A 181 16.82 0.30 8.90
N PRO A 182 16.10 -0.26 9.89
CA PRO A 182 16.24 -1.67 10.26
C PRO A 182 15.57 -2.62 9.27
N ASN A 183 14.52 -2.16 8.56
CA ASN A 183 13.87 -2.97 7.54
C ASN A 183 13.31 -2.12 6.37
N PRO A 184 13.20 -2.72 5.17
CA PRO A 184 12.57 -2.13 3.98
C PRO A 184 11.15 -1.62 4.22
N ARG A 185 10.30 -2.39 4.93
CA ARG A 185 8.89 -2.05 5.18
C ARG A 185 8.71 -0.66 5.82
N ASN A 186 9.42 -0.39 6.92
CA ASN A 186 9.31 0.87 7.66
C ASN A 186 9.85 2.04 6.84
N LEU A 187 10.90 1.80 6.05
CA LEU A 187 11.47 2.81 5.17
C LEU A 187 10.49 3.19 4.06
N ALA A 188 9.83 2.20 3.43
CA ALA A 188 8.80 2.44 2.42
C ALA A 188 7.61 3.23 2.98
N ALA A 189 7.08 2.81 4.14
CA ALA A 189 5.99 3.50 4.81
C ALA A 189 6.33 4.93 5.22
N GLY A 190 7.58 5.17 5.63
CA GLY A 190 8.09 6.49 5.96
C GLY A 190 8.24 7.36 4.71
N ALA A 191 8.91 6.86 3.68
CA ALA A 191 9.13 7.54 2.41
C ALA A 191 7.82 7.97 1.73
N LEU A 192 6.82 7.09 1.72
CA LEU A 192 5.51 7.38 1.15
C LEU A 192 4.79 8.56 1.83
N ARG A 193 5.03 8.80 3.13
CA ARG A 193 4.41 9.88 3.92
C ARG A 193 5.29 11.12 4.10
N GLN A 194 6.43 11.19 3.41
CA GLN A 194 7.31 12.35 3.54
C GLN A 194 6.66 13.60 2.95
N LYS A 195 6.57 14.65 3.76
CA LYS A 195 6.00 15.94 3.34
C LYS A 195 6.84 16.65 2.28
N TYR A 196 8.15 16.50 2.33
CA TYR A 196 9.09 17.13 1.41
C TYR A 196 9.99 16.06 0.78
N ALA A 197 10.31 16.23 -0.50
CA ALA A 197 11.01 15.22 -1.31
C ALA A 197 12.37 14.80 -0.73
N ASP A 198 13.09 15.73 -0.09
CA ASP A 198 14.45 15.53 0.38
C ASP A 198 14.58 15.45 1.92
N ALA A 199 13.45 15.45 2.64
CA ALA A 199 13.48 15.61 4.10
C ALA A 199 13.52 14.29 4.89
N GLY A 200 13.45 13.13 4.24
CA GLY A 200 13.39 11.87 4.95
C GLY A 200 14.43 10.84 4.54
N LYS A 201 14.45 9.75 5.30
CA LYS A 201 15.50 8.72 5.28
C LYS A 201 15.55 7.87 3.99
N GLY A 202 14.47 7.83 3.23
CA GLY A 202 14.35 7.07 1.99
C GLY A 202 13.60 7.86 0.93
N SER A 203 13.84 7.58 -0.34
CA SER A 203 13.21 8.33 -1.44
C SER A 203 11.99 7.59 -1.98
N PRO A 204 10.86 8.28 -2.27
CA PRO A 204 9.76 7.70 -3.03
C PRO A 204 10.17 7.18 -4.42
N ARG A 205 11.22 7.77 -5.03
CA ARG A 205 11.73 7.32 -6.35
C ARG A 205 12.37 5.94 -6.32
N ASP A 206 12.80 5.51 -5.13
CA ASP A 206 13.40 4.20 -4.90
C ASP A 206 12.35 3.13 -4.53
N LEU A 207 11.08 3.53 -4.37
CA LEU A 207 9.97 2.61 -4.10
C LEU A 207 9.35 2.07 -5.39
N GLN A 208 8.68 0.94 -5.25
CA GLN A 208 7.84 0.37 -6.30
C GLN A 208 6.45 0.04 -5.79
N PHE A 209 5.46 0.23 -6.64
CA PHE A 209 4.09 -0.22 -6.41
C PHE A 209 3.83 -1.54 -7.13
N LEU A 210 3.31 -2.54 -6.42
CA LEU A 210 2.94 -3.84 -6.97
C LEU A 210 1.45 -4.09 -6.72
N ALA A 211 0.68 -4.18 -7.79
CA ALA A 211 -0.77 -4.32 -7.71
C ALA A 211 -1.22 -5.76 -7.42
N TYR A 212 -2.29 -5.89 -6.64
CA TYR A 212 -2.91 -7.18 -6.30
C TYR A 212 -4.44 -7.20 -6.47
N GLY A 213 -5.02 -6.11 -6.97
CA GLY A 213 -6.45 -6.04 -7.30
C GLY A 213 -6.86 -4.66 -7.81
N VAL A 214 -8.08 -4.56 -8.32
CA VAL A 214 -8.72 -3.31 -8.72
C VAL A 214 -10.20 -3.36 -8.37
N GLU A 215 -10.76 -2.20 -8.04
CA GLU A 215 -12.19 -2.01 -7.82
C GLU A 215 -12.72 -0.98 -8.83
N PHE A 216 -13.96 -1.17 -9.28
CA PHE A 216 -14.59 -0.28 -10.26
C PHE A 216 -15.78 0.44 -9.63
N PRO A 217 -15.79 1.78 -9.61
CA PRO A 217 -16.92 2.56 -9.09
C PRO A 217 -18.22 2.25 -9.81
N SER A 218 -19.33 2.29 -9.06
CA SER A 218 -20.68 2.20 -9.64
C SER A 218 -21.03 3.45 -10.44
N ASP A 219 -22.08 3.39 -11.27
CA ASP A 219 -22.52 4.50 -12.15
C ASP A 219 -22.70 5.84 -11.42
N LYS A 220 -23.09 5.81 -10.15
CA LYS A 220 -23.28 7.02 -9.32
C LYS A 220 -21.97 7.65 -8.82
N ASP A 221 -20.88 6.90 -8.79
CA ASP A 221 -19.60 7.32 -8.21
C ASP A 221 -18.50 7.49 -9.28
N ARG A 222 -18.75 7.04 -10.53
CA ARG A 222 -17.84 7.20 -11.67
C ARG A 222 -18.14 8.47 -12.47
N HIS A 223 -17.14 8.96 -13.19
CA HIS A 223 -17.30 10.05 -14.14
C HIS A 223 -18.31 9.69 -15.25
N PRO A 224 -19.20 10.61 -15.70
CA PRO A 224 -20.21 10.34 -16.72
C PRO A 224 -19.64 9.80 -18.04
N ASP A 225 -18.47 10.32 -18.46
CA ASP A 225 -17.74 9.86 -19.65
C ASP A 225 -16.81 8.66 -19.40
N SER A 226 -16.84 8.06 -18.20
CA SER A 226 -16.09 6.81 -17.98
C SER A 226 -16.73 5.70 -18.82
N PRO A 227 -15.96 4.93 -19.61
CA PRO A 227 -16.45 3.69 -20.20
C PRO A 227 -16.94 2.71 -19.12
N GLU A 228 -17.76 1.75 -19.55
CA GLU A 228 -18.17 0.65 -18.71
C GLU A 228 -16.96 -0.15 -18.20
N PRO A 229 -16.95 -0.56 -16.92
CA PRO A 229 -15.96 -1.46 -16.38
C PRO A 229 -15.87 -2.75 -17.19
N PRO A 230 -14.67 -3.31 -17.38
CA PRO A 230 -14.55 -4.63 -17.96
C PRO A 230 -15.22 -5.69 -17.06
N GLU A 231 -15.87 -6.67 -17.67
CA GLU A 231 -16.45 -7.79 -16.95
C GLU A 231 -15.42 -8.90 -16.74
N PHE A 232 -15.17 -9.25 -15.48
CA PHE A 232 -14.29 -10.34 -15.11
C PHE A 232 -15.05 -11.45 -14.40
N LYS A 233 -14.68 -12.71 -14.67
CA LYS A 233 -15.18 -13.88 -13.95
C LYS A 233 -14.18 -14.36 -12.92
N LEU A 234 -12.89 -14.12 -13.18
CA LEU A 234 -11.77 -14.57 -12.37
C LEU A 234 -10.93 -13.38 -11.89
N ASP A 235 -10.43 -13.47 -10.67
CA ASP A 235 -9.47 -12.52 -10.12
C ASP A 235 -8.15 -12.55 -10.89
N SER A 236 -7.76 -13.72 -11.41
CA SER A 236 -6.59 -13.86 -12.28
C SER A 236 -6.73 -13.13 -13.62
N GLU A 237 -7.95 -12.94 -14.13
CA GLU A 237 -8.22 -12.08 -15.29
C GLU A 237 -8.02 -10.60 -14.91
N ILE A 238 -8.49 -10.20 -13.71
CA ILE A 238 -8.26 -8.86 -13.17
C ILE A 238 -6.76 -8.57 -13.07
N ILE A 239 -5.98 -9.48 -12.49
CA ILE A 239 -4.52 -9.28 -12.37
C ILE A 239 -3.87 -9.15 -13.74
N SER A 240 -4.26 -9.98 -14.71
CA SER A 240 -3.73 -9.89 -16.07
C SER A 240 -4.05 -8.55 -16.73
N TRP A 241 -5.29 -8.06 -16.55
CA TRP A 241 -5.72 -6.76 -17.04
C TRP A 241 -4.93 -5.60 -16.42
N ILE A 242 -4.66 -5.64 -15.11
CA ILE A 242 -3.82 -4.62 -14.46
C ILE A 242 -2.42 -4.57 -15.10
N ALA A 243 -1.84 -5.72 -15.40
CA ALA A 243 -0.55 -5.81 -16.08
C ALA A 243 -0.60 -5.22 -17.50
N GLU A 244 -1.67 -5.47 -18.25
CA GLU A 244 -1.91 -4.87 -19.58
C GLU A 244 -2.02 -3.35 -19.52
N MET A 245 -2.51 -2.79 -18.41
CA MET A 245 -2.57 -1.34 -18.19
C MET A 245 -1.22 -0.70 -17.84
N GLY A 246 -0.13 -1.48 -17.85
CA GLY A 246 1.23 -1.00 -17.59
C GLY A 246 1.59 -0.91 -16.10
N ILE A 247 0.79 -1.51 -15.22
CA ILE A 247 1.07 -1.57 -13.78
C ILE A 247 1.65 -2.94 -13.44
N GLN A 248 2.80 -2.95 -12.77
CA GLN A 248 3.42 -4.19 -12.32
C GLN A 248 2.55 -4.86 -11.25
N VAL A 249 2.34 -6.18 -11.37
CA VAL A 249 1.53 -6.97 -10.45
C VAL A 249 2.39 -7.78 -9.49
N ALA A 250 1.86 -8.03 -8.29
CA ALA A 250 2.54 -8.81 -7.25
C ALA A 250 2.76 -10.28 -7.66
N GLY A 251 1.87 -10.83 -8.48
CA GLY A 251 1.91 -12.21 -8.98
C GLY A 251 0.55 -12.66 -9.47
N ASN A 252 0.48 -13.76 -10.24
CA ASN A 252 -0.77 -14.29 -10.77
C ASN A 252 -0.77 -15.82 -10.87
N HIS A 253 -0.25 -16.50 -9.85
CA HIS A 253 -0.09 -17.96 -9.88
C HIS A 253 -1.43 -18.62 -9.55
N VAL A 254 -2.01 -19.37 -10.49
CA VAL A 254 -3.32 -19.99 -10.32
C VAL A 254 -3.19 -21.49 -10.08
N VAL A 255 -3.85 -21.98 -9.02
CA VAL A 255 -3.92 -23.39 -8.66
C VAL A 255 -5.35 -23.89 -8.61
N SER A 256 -5.53 -25.18 -8.85
CA SER A 256 -6.80 -25.89 -8.70
C SER A 256 -6.58 -27.37 -8.46
N GLY A 257 -7.52 -28.03 -7.77
CA GLY A 257 -7.55 -29.48 -7.60
C GLY A 257 -8.94 -30.07 -7.86
N ASP A 258 -8.98 -31.40 -7.98
CA ASP A 258 -10.21 -32.16 -8.22
C ASP A 258 -11.08 -32.26 -6.95
N ASP A 259 -10.43 -32.27 -5.79
CA ASP A 259 -11.03 -32.31 -4.47
C ASP A 259 -10.31 -31.37 -3.50
N ASP A 260 -10.78 -31.30 -2.26
CA ASP A 260 -10.27 -30.36 -1.27
C ASP A 260 -8.82 -30.70 -0.85
N THR A 261 -8.46 -31.99 -0.85
CA THR A 261 -7.11 -32.47 -0.52
C THR A 261 -6.11 -32.05 -1.59
N THR A 262 -6.36 -32.41 -2.85
CA THR A 262 -5.50 -32.05 -3.99
C THR A 262 -5.42 -30.54 -4.21
N THR A 263 -6.50 -29.80 -3.93
CA THR A 263 -6.48 -28.33 -3.96
C THR A 263 -5.59 -27.76 -2.86
N THR A 264 -5.72 -28.28 -1.63
CA THR A 264 -4.87 -27.87 -0.50
C THR A 264 -3.40 -28.15 -0.79
N GLU A 265 -3.07 -29.35 -1.27
CA GLU A 265 -1.70 -29.74 -1.63
C GLU A 265 -1.10 -28.81 -2.70
N SER A 266 -1.91 -28.42 -3.70
CA SER A 266 -1.48 -27.49 -4.76
C SER A 266 -1.19 -26.10 -4.20
N ILE A 267 -2.02 -25.59 -3.27
CA ILE A 267 -1.78 -24.32 -2.58
C ILE A 267 -0.49 -24.41 -1.74
N LEU A 268 -0.33 -25.48 -0.96
CA LEU A 268 0.84 -25.67 -0.10
C LEU A 268 2.15 -25.88 -0.90
N ALA A 269 2.07 -26.39 -2.13
CA ALA A 269 3.23 -26.42 -3.02
C ALA A 269 3.72 -25.00 -3.34
N VAL A 270 2.80 -24.07 -3.62
CA VAL A 270 3.14 -22.67 -3.89
C VAL A 270 3.70 -21.96 -2.66
N THR A 271 3.14 -22.25 -1.46
CA THR A 271 3.66 -21.67 -0.23
C THR A 271 5.10 -22.12 0.07
N ARG A 272 5.41 -23.39 -0.18
CA ARG A 272 6.78 -23.93 -0.08
C ARG A 272 7.73 -23.30 -1.10
N GLU A 273 7.32 -23.18 -2.35
CA GLU A 273 8.13 -22.55 -3.40
C GLU A 273 8.53 -21.11 -3.04
N TRP A 274 7.57 -20.31 -2.55
CA TRP A 274 7.85 -18.94 -2.10
C TRP A 274 8.71 -18.90 -0.84
N LEU A 275 8.55 -19.84 0.09
CA LEU A 275 9.39 -19.94 1.28
C LEU A 275 10.85 -20.27 0.91
N GLU A 276 11.06 -21.23 0.00
CA GLU A 276 12.38 -21.64 -0.47
C GLU A 276 13.09 -20.54 -1.27
N SER A 277 12.33 -19.72 -1.99
CA SER A 277 12.85 -18.61 -2.80
C SER A 277 12.88 -17.26 -2.07
N ARG A 278 12.47 -17.20 -0.79
CA ARG A 278 12.33 -15.96 0.00
C ARG A 278 13.58 -15.08 -0.02
N ASP A 279 14.76 -15.68 0.17
CA ASP A 279 16.03 -14.94 0.23
C ASP A 279 16.46 -14.34 -1.12
N SER A 280 15.94 -14.91 -2.22
CA SER A 280 16.18 -14.48 -3.59
C SER A 280 15.10 -13.54 -4.15
N ALA A 281 14.04 -13.26 -3.39
CA ALA A 281 12.98 -12.36 -3.82
C ALA A 281 13.50 -10.93 -4.01
N ASP A 282 12.92 -10.19 -4.97
CA ASP A 282 13.28 -8.80 -5.22
C ASP A 282 12.79 -7.85 -4.10
N TRP A 283 11.83 -8.31 -3.29
CA TRP A 283 11.14 -7.54 -2.24
C TRP A 283 11.04 -8.37 -0.97
N GLU A 284 10.88 -7.69 0.16
CA GLU A 284 10.54 -8.36 1.41
C GLU A 284 9.12 -8.97 1.31
N ILE A 285 9.01 -10.26 1.65
CA ILE A 285 7.77 -11.02 1.66
C ILE A 285 7.63 -11.76 3.00
N ASP A 286 6.42 -11.75 3.57
CA ASP A 286 6.10 -12.38 4.86
C ASP A 286 5.12 -13.56 4.75
N GLY A 287 4.89 -14.05 3.52
CA GLY A 287 4.04 -15.21 3.27
C GLY A 287 3.46 -15.25 1.86
N VAL A 288 2.29 -15.90 1.74
CA VAL A 288 1.50 -16.01 0.51
C VAL A 288 0.05 -15.63 0.78
N VAL A 289 -0.53 -14.80 -0.09
CA VAL A 289 -1.96 -14.51 -0.10
C VAL A 289 -2.65 -15.49 -1.03
N ILE A 290 -3.66 -16.18 -0.50
CA ILE A 290 -4.49 -17.16 -1.21
C ILE A 290 -5.88 -16.55 -1.37
N LYS A 291 -6.37 -16.41 -2.61
CA LYS A 291 -7.70 -15.87 -2.89
C LYS A 291 -8.50 -16.85 -3.73
N LEU A 292 -9.77 -17.05 -3.41
CA LEU A 292 -10.69 -17.74 -4.32
C LEU A 292 -10.76 -16.96 -5.64
N ASP A 293 -10.42 -17.61 -6.74
CA ASP A 293 -10.27 -16.95 -8.04
C ASP A 293 -11.63 -16.54 -8.63
N ARG A 294 -12.68 -17.33 -8.38
CA ARG A 294 -14.04 -17.08 -8.88
C ARG A 294 -14.70 -15.88 -8.19
N LEU A 295 -14.87 -14.78 -8.91
CA LEU A 295 -15.42 -13.52 -8.39
C LEU A 295 -16.91 -13.64 -8.02
N ASP A 296 -17.70 -14.34 -8.84
CA ASP A 296 -19.14 -14.57 -8.66
C ASP A 296 -19.48 -15.33 -7.36
N LYS A 297 -18.45 -15.91 -6.73
CA LYS A 297 -18.56 -16.78 -5.55
C LYS A 297 -18.14 -16.05 -4.27
N ARG A 298 -17.36 -14.99 -4.37
CA ARG A 298 -16.90 -14.18 -3.23
C ARG A 298 -18.06 -13.56 -2.46
N GLY A 299 -19.11 -13.12 -3.17
CA GLY A 299 -20.31 -12.55 -2.55
C GLY A 299 -21.09 -13.54 -1.67
N LEU A 300 -21.09 -14.83 -2.02
CA LEU A 300 -21.74 -15.88 -1.22
C LEU A 300 -20.98 -16.18 0.08
N LEU A 301 -19.65 -16.12 0.01
CA LEU A 301 -18.78 -16.28 1.18
C LEU A 301 -18.85 -15.06 2.10
N GLY A 302 -18.96 -13.85 1.52
CA GLY A 302 -19.06 -12.60 2.25
C GLY A 302 -17.77 -12.22 3.00
N GLU A 303 -17.93 -11.40 4.01
CA GLU A 303 -16.84 -10.85 4.83
C GLU A 303 -17.22 -10.80 6.31
N THR A 304 -16.21 -10.76 7.18
CA THR A 304 -16.38 -10.42 8.59
C THR A 304 -16.25 -8.91 8.78
N ALA A 305 -16.33 -8.43 10.03
CA ALA A 305 -16.04 -7.04 10.32
C ALA A 305 -14.61 -6.61 9.94
N HIS A 306 -13.68 -7.55 9.75
CA HIS A 306 -12.25 -7.26 9.62
C HIS A 306 -11.60 -7.79 8.32
N HIS A 307 -12.07 -8.92 7.78
CA HIS A 307 -11.46 -9.59 6.63
C HIS A 307 -12.50 -10.28 5.73
N PRO A 308 -12.21 -10.45 4.43
CA PRO A 308 -13.04 -11.26 3.53
C PRO A 308 -12.91 -12.77 3.85
N ARG A 309 -13.99 -13.55 3.67
CA ARG A 309 -13.97 -15.02 3.87
C ARG A 309 -13.43 -15.80 2.67
N TRP A 310 -13.14 -15.10 1.58
CA TRP A 310 -12.65 -15.68 0.33
C TRP A 310 -11.15 -15.48 0.12
N ALA A 311 -10.44 -14.89 1.10
CA ALA A 311 -8.99 -14.71 1.04
C ALA A 311 -8.33 -14.97 2.40
N LEU A 312 -7.14 -15.57 2.34
CA LEU A 312 -6.33 -15.96 3.49
C LEU A 312 -4.88 -15.54 3.28
N ALA A 313 -4.23 -15.04 4.32
CA ALA A 313 -2.79 -14.83 4.35
C ALA A 313 -2.11 -15.98 5.08
N TRP A 314 -1.47 -16.89 4.34
CA TRP A 314 -0.57 -17.85 4.94
C TRP A 314 0.77 -17.18 5.22
N LYS A 315 1.19 -17.16 6.49
CA LYS A 315 2.43 -16.51 6.91
C LYS A 315 3.57 -17.50 6.94
N PHE A 316 4.75 -17.05 6.53
CA PHE A 316 5.95 -17.83 6.78
C PHE A 316 6.14 -18.01 8.29
N PRO A 317 6.72 -19.15 8.72
CA PRO A 317 7.19 -19.30 10.08
C PRO A 317 8.06 -18.11 10.47
N ALA A 318 7.83 -17.53 11.64
CA ALA A 318 8.65 -16.43 12.13
C ALA A 318 10.12 -16.87 12.21
N GLU A 319 11.04 -15.97 11.88
CA GLU A 319 12.45 -16.21 12.17
C GLU A 319 12.61 -16.22 13.69
N GLU A 320 12.96 -17.38 14.26
CA GLU A 320 13.25 -17.49 15.68
C GLU A 320 14.74 -17.35 15.91
N ALA A 321 15.12 -16.55 16.91
CA ALA A 321 16.46 -16.56 17.46
C ALA A 321 16.43 -17.05 18.90
N VAL A 322 17.47 -17.79 19.31
CA VAL A 322 17.67 -18.17 20.71
C VAL A 322 18.51 -17.10 21.37
N THR A 323 18.00 -16.52 22.45
CA THR A 323 18.71 -15.54 23.27
C THR A 323 18.60 -15.88 24.76
N VAL A 324 19.26 -15.12 25.62
CA VAL A 324 19.29 -15.32 27.07
C VAL A 324 18.34 -14.32 27.73
N LEU A 325 17.45 -14.81 28.59
CA LEU A 325 16.63 -13.97 29.46
C LEU A 325 17.53 -13.28 30.49
N MET A 326 17.64 -11.96 30.42
CA MET A 326 18.51 -11.15 31.29
C MET A 326 17.76 -10.59 32.50
N ASP A 327 16.50 -10.23 32.33
CA ASP A 327 15.67 -9.65 33.39
C ASP A 327 14.17 -9.76 33.05
N VAL A 328 13.29 -9.58 34.04
CA VAL A 328 11.84 -9.45 33.84
C VAL A 328 11.32 -8.25 34.62
N PHE A 329 10.72 -7.30 33.91
CA PHE A 329 10.13 -6.11 34.51
C PHE A 329 8.64 -6.00 34.18
N TRP A 330 7.91 -5.26 35.01
CA TRP A 330 6.45 -5.16 34.93
C TRP A 330 6.04 -3.77 34.48
N GLN A 331 5.31 -3.69 33.37
CA GLN A 331 4.79 -2.44 32.83
C GLN A 331 3.31 -2.27 33.14
N THR A 332 2.93 -1.11 33.67
CA THR A 332 1.51 -0.76 33.86
C THR A 332 0.99 -0.01 32.64
N GLY A 333 0.02 -0.59 31.94
CA GLY A 333 -0.66 0.02 30.81
C GLY A 333 -1.62 1.14 31.22
N ARG A 334 -2.09 1.92 30.24
CA ARG A 334 -3.00 3.07 30.46
C ARG A 334 -4.32 2.70 31.15
N THR A 335 -4.75 1.45 31.03
CA THR A 335 -5.96 0.89 31.66
C THR A 335 -5.70 0.24 33.02
N GLY A 336 -4.47 0.31 33.55
CA GLY A 336 -4.08 -0.30 34.82
C GLY A 336 -3.62 -1.76 34.74
N ASN A 337 -3.69 -2.38 33.55
CA ASN A 337 -3.17 -3.74 33.36
C ASN A 337 -1.66 -3.79 33.58
N VAL A 338 -1.20 -4.75 34.36
CA VAL A 338 0.23 -4.98 34.62
C VAL A 338 0.73 -6.13 33.76
N THR A 339 1.61 -5.85 32.81
CA THR A 339 2.13 -6.80 31.82
C THR A 339 3.61 -7.10 32.10
N PRO A 340 4.00 -8.38 32.26
CA PRO A 340 5.40 -8.75 32.34
C PRO A 340 6.07 -8.62 30.97
N VAL A 341 7.29 -8.07 30.99
CA VAL A 341 8.13 -7.87 29.81
C VAL A 341 9.51 -8.45 30.13
N SER A 342 9.98 -9.35 29.29
CA SER A 342 11.33 -9.87 29.35
C SER A 342 12.31 -8.83 28.81
N ARG A 343 13.48 -8.73 29.43
CA ARG A 343 14.68 -8.17 28.81
C ARG A 343 15.56 -9.33 28.41
N VAL A 344 15.96 -9.37 27.16
CA VAL A 344 16.81 -10.43 26.61
C VAL A 344 18.16 -9.87 26.18
N ALA A 345 19.17 -10.73 26.06
CA ALA A 345 20.42 -10.35 25.42
C ALA A 345 20.11 -9.90 23.97
N PRO A 346 20.68 -8.78 23.49
CA PRO A 346 20.37 -8.26 22.17
C PRO A 346 20.59 -9.31 21.08
N VAL A 347 19.55 -9.58 20.30
CA VAL A 347 19.60 -10.56 19.21
C VAL A 347 18.85 -10.02 17.99
N VAL A 348 19.34 -10.32 16.79
CA VAL A 348 18.70 -9.89 15.55
C VAL A 348 17.67 -10.92 15.13
N VAL A 349 16.42 -10.49 14.95
CA VAL A 349 15.30 -11.28 14.41
C VAL A 349 14.66 -10.47 13.30
N SER A 350 14.56 -11.02 12.08
CA SER A 350 13.96 -10.31 10.93
C SER A 350 14.50 -8.89 10.73
N GLY A 351 15.83 -8.73 10.85
CA GLY A 351 16.52 -7.44 10.68
C GLY A 351 16.39 -6.42 11.82
N VAL A 352 15.60 -6.71 12.86
CA VAL A 352 15.43 -5.84 14.03
C VAL A 352 16.20 -6.40 15.22
N THR A 353 16.91 -5.55 15.97
CA THR A 353 17.49 -5.96 17.24
C THR A 353 16.40 -6.02 18.31
N VAL A 354 16.13 -7.23 18.80
CA VAL A 354 15.19 -7.51 19.87
C VAL A 354 15.94 -7.54 21.19
N GLU A 355 15.55 -6.64 22.10
CA GLU A 355 16.08 -6.57 23.47
C GLU A 355 14.98 -6.76 24.52
N ASN A 356 13.71 -6.69 24.12
CA ASN A 356 12.58 -6.88 25.01
C ASN A 356 11.47 -7.67 24.32
N THR A 357 10.86 -8.64 25.00
CA THR A 357 9.69 -9.37 24.49
C THR A 357 8.56 -9.37 25.53
N THR A 358 7.32 -9.48 25.07
CA THR A 358 6.19 -9.58 26.01
C THR A 358 6.12 -11.01 26.55
N LEU A 359 5.87 -11.14 27.86
CA LEU A 359 5.51 -12.41 28.48
C LEU A 359 3.99 -12.52 28.65
N HIS A 360 3.22 -11.69 27.93
CA HIS A 360 1.76 -11.59 27.90
C HIS A 360 1.10 -11.27 29.24
N ASN A 361 1.15 -12.19 30.21
CA ASN A 361 0.51 -12.09 31.51
C ASN A 361 1.20 -13.00 32.54
N LYS A 362 0.85 -12.86 33.82
CA LYS A 362 1.42 -13.66 34.91
C LYS A 362 1.27 -15.18 34.69
N GLY A 363 0.12 -15.63 34.19
CA GLY A 363 -0.14 -17.06 33.98
C GLY A 363 0.77 -17.67 32.91
N GLU A 364 1.15 -16.88 31.91
CA GLU A 364 2.10 -17.31 30.89
C GLU A 364 3.52 -17.45 31.46
N VAL A 365 3.95 -16.54 32.34
CA VAL A 365 5.23 -16.66 33.06
C VAL A 365 5.25 -17.94 33.90
N GLU A 366 4.17 -18.23 34.62
CA GLU A 366 4.05 -19.46 35.42
C GLU A 366 4.04 -20.72 34.56
N ARG A 367 3.35 -20.69 33.40
CA ARG A 367 3.30 -21.80 32.44
C ARG A 367 4.67 -22.10 31.82
N LEU A 368 5.41 -21.06 31.46
CA LEU A 368 6.74 -21.18 30.87
C LEU A 368 7.79 -21.59 31.90
N GLY A 369 7.59 -21.24 33.18
CA GLY A 369 8.50 -21.63 34.27
C GLY A 369 9.90 -21.02 34.13
N ILE A 370 9.99 -19.88 33.44
CA ILE A 370 11.24 -19.26 33.02
C ILE A 370 11.98 -18.60 34.18
N MET A 371 13.31 -18.71 34.15
CA MET A 371 14.23 -18.14 35.13
C MET A 371 15.23 -17.22 34.44
N ILE A 372 15.64 -16.16 35.14
CA ILE A 372 16.71 -15.29 34.64
C ILE A 372 17.96 -16.15 34.37
N GLY A 373 18.51 -16.02 33.16
CA GLY A 373 19.62 -16.82 32.64
C GLY A 373 19.20 -17.95 31.70
N ASP A 374 17.90 -18.26 31.61
CA ASP A 374 17.39 -19.27 30.67
C ASP A 374 17.56 -18.83 29.22
N LYS A 375 17.67 -19.83 28.34
CA LYS A 375 17.61 -19.62 26.90
C LYS A 375 16.17 -19.64 26.45
N GLU A 376 15.74 -18.55 25.83
CA GLU A 376 14.40 -18.41 25.27
C GLU A 376 14.46 -18.18 23.77
N ARG A 377 13.43 -18.65 23.07
CA ARG A 377 13.23 -18.31 21.67
C ARG A 377 12.47 -17.00 21.58
N VAL A 378 12.97 -16.10 20.74
CA VAL A 378 12.34 -14.82 20.43
C VAL A 378 12.10 -14.76 18.93
N GLY A 379 10.92 -14.30 18.53
CA GLY A 379 10.40 -14.31 17.16
C GLY A 379 9.46 -13.15 16.91
#